data_AF-A0AAD4DW41-F1
#
_entry.id   AF-A0AAD4DW41-F1
#
_cell.length_a   1.000
_cell.length_b   1.000
_cell.length_c   1.000
_cell.angle_alpha   90.00
_cell.angle_beta   90.00
_cell.angle_gamma   90.00
#
_symmetry.space_group_name_H-M   'P 1'
#
loop_
_entity.id
_entity.type
_entity.pdbx_description
1 polymer ?
#
loop_
_entity_poly.entity_id
_entity_poly.type
_entity_poly.pdbx_seq_one_letter_code
_entity_poly.pdbx_strand_id
1 'polypeptide(L)'
;MDHITASRSDFVATSGVFGPPELAPIEEHVRVLIKDVLNQHSKDTTALRDYALRSGGATIIPEFTSETFWNLSVGRCWLLKVQSLFTGIDLQLLHGLSAETVLLDDMKHGGCWASPGSHIRLGISLPHQLFVEQVTIDHVPLPVAQDITTAPRKVIIWGLIYSEESIIVPPDLDFQLKTTVMMGGSFTGTYLEIISFEYDVFHQTHIQTFAVSREIVGLQVDFDVIVVEVMSN
;
A
#
# COMPACT_ATOMS: atom_id res chain seq x y z
N MET A 1 -65.08 -1.72 -6.28
CA MET A 1 -66.04 -1.27 -7.30
C MET A 1 -65.23 -0.95 -8.53
N ASP A 2 -65.34 -1.85 -9.51
CA ASP A 2 -64.62 -1.81 -10.77
C ASP A 2 -65.05 -0.63 -11.62
N HIS A 3 -64.10 0.00 -12.30
CA HIS A 3 -64.40 0.73 -13.53
C HIS A 3 -63.43 0.29 -14.62
N ILE A 4 -63.88 -0.74 -15.35
CA ILE A 4 -63.43 -1.07 -16.70
C ILE A 4 -64.01 0.02 -17.62
N THR A 5 -63.16 0.69 -18.40
CA THR A 5 -63.60 1.49 -19.55
C THR A 5 -62.79 1.07 -20.77
N ALA A 6 -63.47 0.61 -21.82
CA ALA A 6 -62.90 0.39 -23.14
C ALA A 6 -63.51 1.41 -24.11
N SER A 7 -62.68 2.00 -24.97
CA SER A 7 -63.11 2.79 -26.13
C SER A 7 -62.16 2.54 -27.30
N ARG A 8 -62.71 2.63 -28.52
CA ARG A 8 -62.25 2.01 -29.77
C ARG A 8 -61.88 3.06 -30.83
N SER A 9 -60.90 2.66 -31.66
CA SER A 9 -60.54 3.02 -33.05
C SER A 9 -60.24 4.48 -33.42
N ASP A 10 -59.05 4.74 -33.96
CA ASP A 10 -58.82 4.76 -35.40
C ASP A 10 -57.34 4.95 -35.77
N PHE A 11 -56.96 4.34 -36.88
CA PHE A 11 -55.62 4.32 -37.47
C PHE A 11 -55.56 5.36 -38.59
N VAL A 12 -54.75 6.42 -38.46
CA VAL A 12 -54.16 7.16 -39.61
C VAL A 12 -52.80 7.75 -39.20
N ALA A 13 -51.84 7.57 -40.11
CA ALA A 13 -50.43 7.89 -40.01
C ALA A 13 -50.09 9.36 -39.70
N THR A 14 -49.05 9.55 -38.88
CA THR A 14 -48.24 10.77 -38.87
C THR A 14 -46.77 10.41 -39.02
N SER A 15 -46.25 10.75 -40.20
CA SER A 15 -44.92 11.33 -40.45
C SER A 15 -43.79 10.95 -39.49
N GLY A 16 -42.79 10.25 -40.04
CA GLY A 16 -41.51 10.05 -39.38
C GLY A 16 -40.87 11.35 -38.94
N VAL A 17 -40.51 11.39 -37.67
CA VAL A 17 -39.28 12.00 -37.20
C VAL A 17 -38.62 10.92 -36.34
N PHE A 18 -37.74 10.13 -36.95
CA PHE A 18 -36.71 9.43 -36.18
C PHE A 18 -35.79 10.52 -35.63
N GLY A 19 -36.14 11.05 -34.46
CA GLY A 19 -35.15 11.73 -33.61
C GLY A 19 -34.03 10.74 -33.29
N PRO A 20 -32.81 11.23 -32.98
CA PRO A 20 -31.71 10.35 -32.61
C PRO A 20 -32.18 9.38 -31.52
N PRO A 21 -31.87 8.08 -31.64
CA PRO A 21 -32.35 7.09 -30.69
C PRO A 21 -31.86 7.47 -29.30
N GLU A 22 -32.80 7.60 -28.37
CA GLU A 22 -32.69 7.55 -26.91
C GLU A 22 -31.28 7.30 -26.32
N LEU A 23 -30.40 8.30 -26.42
CA LEU A 23 -29.05 8.32 -25.83
C LEU A 23 -29.05 8.83 -24.39
N ALA A 24 -30.11 9.53 -23.96
CA ALA A 24 -30.22 10.10 -22.62
C ALA A 24 -30.08 9.07 -21.47
N PRO A 25 -30.63 7.82 -21.56
CA PRO A 25 -30.43 6.83 -20.52
C PRO A 25 -28.98 6.37 -20.44
N ILE A 26 -28.31 6.21 -21.58
CA ILE A 26 -26.91 5.75 -21.64
C ILE A 26 -25.98 6.85 -21.14
N GLU A 27 -26.21 8.10 -21.53
CA GLU A 27 -25.43 9.25 -21.05
C GLU A 27 -25.53 9.41 -19.53
N GLU A 28 -26.70 9.21 -18.93
CA GLU A 28 -26.85 9.31 -17.48
C GLU A 28 -26.13 8.16 -16.76
N HIS A 29 -26.25 6.92 -17.24
CA HIS A 29 -25.49 5.79 -16.67
C HIS A 29 -23.98 6.00 -16.78
N VAL A 30 -23.49 6.53 -17.91
CA VAL A 30 -22.08 6.86 -18.09
C VAL A 30 -21.65 7.98 -17.13
N ARG A 31 -22.48 9.02 -16.94
CA ARG A 31 -22.19 10.10 -15.98
C ARG A 31 -22.12 9.60 -14.54
N VAL A 32 -23.02 8.72 -14.14
CA VAL A 32 -23.00 8.10 -12.81
C VAL A 32 -21.72 7.28 -12.63
N LEU A 33 -21.39 6.41 -13.59
CA LEU A 33 -20.16 5.62 -13.53
C LEU A 33 -18.90 6.49 -13.45
N ILE A 34 -18.82 7.55 -14.26
CA ILE A 34 -17.68 8.49 -14.22
C ILE A 34 -17.60 9.15 -12.84
N LYS A 35 -18.73 9.62 -12.29
CA LYS A 35 -18.76 10.22 -10.95
C LYS A 35 -18.31 9.23 -9.88
N ASP A 36 -18.73 7.97 -9.97
CA ASP A 36 -18.35 6.94 -9.01
C ASP A 36 -16.85 6.63 -9.07
N VAL A 37 -16.29 6.46 -10.29
CA VAL A 37 -14.85 6.25 -10.48
C VAL A 37 -14.04 7.46 -10.00
N LEU A 38 -14.46 8.68 -10.32
CA LEU A 38 -13.79 9.90 -9.85
C LEU A 38 -13.88 10.06 -8.34
N ASN A 39 -15.04 9.75 -7.75
CA ASN A 39 -15.24 9.79 -6.31
C ASN A 39 -14.39 8.73 -5.60
N GLN A 40 -14.28 7.53 -6.17
CA GLN A 40 -13.37 6.50 -5.66
C GLN A 40 -11.92 6.94 -5.75
N HIS A 41 -11.49 7.48 -6.89
CA HIS A 41 -10.12 8.00 -7.06
C HIS A 41 -9.82 9.16 -6.10
N SER A 42 -10.82 10.00 -5.76
CA SER A 42 -10.66 11.10 -4.80
C SER A 42 -10.52 10.66 -3.34
N LYS A 43 -10.88 9.41 -3.03
CA LYS A 43 -10.85 8.85 -1.66
C LYS A 43 -9.62 8.00 -1.39
N ASP A 44 -8.59 8.14 -2.23
CA ASP A 44 -7.54 7.13 -2.40
C ASP A 44 -8.13 5.80 -2.92
N THR A 45 -7.37 5.05 -3.72
CA THR A 45 -7.87 3.92 -4.51
C THR A 45 -8.55 2.84 -3.65
N THR A 46 -8.16 2.76 -2.38
CA THR A 46 -8.67 1.80 -1.38
C THR A 46 -9.93 2.28 -0.65
N ALA A 47 -10.24 3.59 -0.65
CA ALA A 47 -11.29 4.23 0.16
C ALA A 47 -11.27 3.87 1.66
N LEU A 48 -10.10 3.47 2.16
CA LEU A 48 -9.86 3.02 3.53
C LEU A 48 -8.80 3.93 4.15
N ARG A 49 -8.88 4.11 5.47
CA ARG A 49 -7.94 4.98 6.17
C ARG A 49 -6.55 4.33 6.22
N ASP A 50 -5.56 5.00 5.67
CA ASP A 50 -4.16 4.62 5.84
C ASP A 50 -3.63 5.10 7.20
N TYR A 51 -3.25 4.15 8.05
CA TYR A 51 -2.63 4.39 9.36
C TYR A 51 -1.10 4.44 9.30
N ALA A 52 -0.50 3.98 8.21
CA ALA A 52 0.94 4.08 7.94
C ALA A 52 1.30 5.41 7.25
N LEU A 53 0.32 6.24 6.91
CA LEU A 53 0.55 7.55 6.30
C LEU A 53 1.26 8.51 7.26
N ARG A 54 2.33 9.16 6.80
CA ARG A 54 3.14 10.10 7.59
C ARG A 54 2.34 11.32 8.06
N SER A 55 1.46 11.85 7.21
CA SER A 55 0.57 12.95 7.59
C SER A 55 -0.48 12.52 8.63
N GLY A 56 -0.74 11.21 8.74
CA GLY A 56 -1.54 10.59 9.79
C GLY A 56 -0.78 10.33 11.09
N GLY A 57 0.53 10.57 11.14
CA GLY A 57 1.37 10.45 12.33
C GLY A 57 2.27 9.22 12.39
N ALA A 58 2.30 8.39 11.35
CA ALA A 58 3.24 7.28 11.28
C ALA A 58 4.67 7.76 11.01
N THR A 59 5.65 7.00 11.50
CA THR A 59 7.08 7.33 11.34
C THR A 59 7.90 6.07 11.08
N ILE A 60 9.05 6.23 10.41
CA ILE A 60 10.01 5.13 10.26
C ILE A 60 10.74 4.87 11.57
N ILE A 61 11.01 3.60 11.84
CA ILE A 61 11.90 3.14 12.92
C ILE A 61 13.23 2.75 12.26
N PRO A 62 14.27 3.60 12.29
CA PRO A 62 15.53 3.36 11.59
C PRO A 62 16.20 2.05 12.02
N GLU A 63 16.05 1.68 13.27
CA GLU A 63 16.55 0.45 13.88
C GLU A 63 16.06 -0.82 13.18
N PHE A 64 14.82 -0.81 12.69
CA PHE A 64 14.18 -1.95 12.03
C PHE A 64 14.22 -1.84 10.50
N THR A 65 14.88 -0.80 9.98
CA THR A 65 14.87 -0.44 8.57
C THR A 65 16.24 -0.69 7.95
N SER A 66 16.26 -1.34 6.79
CA SER A 66 17.48 -1.56 6.01
C SER A 66 18.12 -0.23 5.58
N GLU A 67 19.40 -0.27 5.26
CA GLU A 67 20.08 0.91 4.73
C GLU A 67 19.46 1.36 3.39
N THR A 68 19.35 2.67 3.21
CA THR A 68 18.91 3.23 1.91
C THR A 68 19.98 2.98 0.85
N PHE A 69 19.57 2.54 -0.33
CA PHE A 69 20.44 2.35 -1.47
C PHE A 69 21.05 3.69 -1.90
N TRP A 70 22.38 3.75 -1.92
CA TRP A 70 23.15 4.89 -2.38
C TRP A 70 24.04 4.48 -3.56
N ASN A 71 24.19 5.36 -4.55
CA ASN A 71 24.97 5.07 -5.76
C ASN A 71 26.46 5.48 -5.63
N LEU A 72 26.86 6.14 -4.54
CA LEU A 72 28.24 6.62 -4.31
C LEU A 72 28.98 6.05 -3.08
N SER A 73 30.10 5.38 -3.35
CA SER A 73 30.98 4.70 -2.37
C SER A 73 31.17 5.48 -1.05
N VAL A 74 30.78 4.88 0.09
CA VAL A 74 30.89 5.42 1.48
C VAL A 74 32.21 6.14 1.75
N GLY A 75 33.32 5.67 1.16
CA GLY A 75 34.65 6.25 1.32
C GLY A 75 34.82 7.68 0.80
N ARG A 76 33.88 8.22 0.01
CA ARG A 76 33.98 9.57 -0.57
C ARG A 76 33.04 10.59 0.07
N CYS A 77 32.15 10.21 0.99
CA CYS A 77 31.12 11.12 1.51
C CYS A 77 31.70 12.34 2.25
N TRP A 78 32.76 12.14 3.06
CA TRP A 78 33.42 13.26 3.73
C TRP A 78 34.13 14.17 2.72
N LEU A 79 34.77 13.59 1.70
CA LEU A 79 35.43 14.32 0.61
C LEU A 79 34.43 15.14 -0.20
N LEU A 80 33.23 14.60 -0.46
CA LEU A 80 32.18 15.26 -1.23
C LEU A 80 31.53 16.40 -0.42
N LYS A 81 31.36 16.24 0.89
CA LYS A 81 30.93 17.35 1.77
C LYS A 81 31.96 18.48 1.79
N VAL A 82 33.25 18.14 1.90
CA VAL A 82 34.34 19.14 1.84
C VAL A 82 34.39 19.80 0.47
N GLN A 83 34.34 19.02 -0.62
CA GLN A 83 34.32 19.54 -1.98
C GLN A 83 33.10 20.41 -2.26
N SER A 84 31.91 20.06 -1.78
CA SER A 84 30.71 20.87 -1.92
C SER A 84 30.86 22.25 -1.27
N LEU A 85 31.48 22.31 -0.08
CA LEU A 85 31.80 23.57 0.60
C LEU A 85 32.81 24.44 -0.18
N PHE A 86 33.77 23.82 -0.86
CA PHE A 86 34.79 24.54 -1.64
C PHE A 86 34.38 24.89 -3.07
N THR A 87 33.50 24.10 -3.69
CA THR A 87 33.08 24.26 -5.09
C THR A 87 31.72 24.96 -5.24
N GLY A 88 30.94 25.04 -4.16
CA GLY A 88 29.57 25.55 -4.20
C GLY A 88 28.57 24.63 -4.93
N ILE A 89 28.99 23.42 -5.33
CA ILE A 89 28.15 22.43 -6.01
C ILE A 89 27.55 21.52 -4.94
N ASP A 90 26.22 21.43 -4.88
CA ASP A 90 25.53 20.53 -3.95
C ASP A 90 25.55 19.09 -4.46
N LEU A 91 26.49 18.30 -3.95
CA LEU A 91 26.69 16.90 -4.32
C LEU A 91 25.75 15.95 -3.54
N GLN A 92 24.84 16.48 -2.71
CA GLN A 92 23.82 15.70 -1.99
C GLN A 92 22.72 15.13 -2.90
N LEU A 93 22.60 15.64 -4.14
CA LEU A 93 21.67 15.16 -5.18
C LEU A 93 21.95 13.73 -5.68
N LEU A 94 22.98 13.06 -5.13
CA LEU A 94 23.38 11.70 -5.48
C LEU A 94 22.86 10.63 -4.52
N HIS A 95 22.08 11.01 -3.50
CA HIS A 95 21.51 10.10 -2.52
C HIS A 95 20.17 9.52 -3.01
N GLY A 96 19.93 8.23 -2.74
CA GLY A 96 18.60 7.63 -2.91
C GLY A 96 17.57 8.31 -1.97
N LEU A 97 16.29 8.18 -2.28
CA LEU A 97 15.23 8.71 -1.44
C LEU A 97 15.22 8.00 -0.08
N SER A 98 14.87 8.72 0.98
CA SER A 98 14.79 8.18 2.35
C SER A 98 13.66 7.16 2.49
N ALA A 99 13.79 6.22 3.43
CA ALA A 99 12.72 5.29 3.83
C ALA A 99 11.41 6.00 4.22
N GLU A 100 11.49 7.23 4.73
CA GLU A 100 10.33 8.09 5.02
C GLU A 100 9.41 8.32 3.81
N THR A 101 9.94 8.15 2.60
CA THR A 101 9.16 8.31 1.35
C THR A 101 8.09 7.23 1.21
N VAL A 102 8.28 6.05 1.81
CA VAL A 102 7.30 4.95 1.78
C VAL A 102 6.00 5.33 2.48
N LEU A 103 6.05 6.26 3.45
CA LEU A 103 4.89 6.69 4.23
C LEU A 103 4.17 7.91 3.60
N LEU A 104 4.53 8.29 2.36
CA LEU A 104 3.91 9.39 1.63
C LEU A 104 2.92 8.87 0.58
N ASP A 105 1.88 9.62 0.25
CA ASP A 105 0.90 9.23 -0.79
C ASP A 105 1.39 9.44 -2.25
N ASP A 106 2.69 9.75 -2.44
CA ASP A 106 3.22 10.22 -3.71
C ASP A 106 3.74 9.07 -4.60
N MET A 107 2.88 8.50 -5.43
CA MET A 107 3.23 7.46 -6.42
C MET A 107 3.81 8.01 -7.74
N LYS A 108 4.88 8.80 -7.67
CA LYS A 108 5.60 9.25 -8.87
C LYS A 108 6.75 8.33 -9.26
N HIS A 109 7.07 8.32 -10.55
CA HIS A 109 8.29 7.72 -11.08
C HIS A 109 9.52 8.21 -10.34
N GLY A 110 10.33 7.27 -9.84
CA GLY A 110 11.52 7.59 -9.05
C GLY A 110 11.24 8.11 -7.64
N GLY A 111 9.97 8.15 -7.22
CA GLY A 111 9.51 8.54 -5.88
C GLY A 111 9.53 7.40 -4.86
N CYS A 112 10.23 6.29 -5.11
CA CYS A 112 10.28 5.14 -4.22
C CYS A 112 11.56 5.10 -3.37
N TRP A 113 11.46 4.47 -2.21
CA TRP A 113 12.62 4.08 -1.42
C TRP A 113 13.23 2.79 -1.99
N ALA A 114 14.56 2.74 -2.07
CA ALA A 114 15.30 1.56 -2.48
C ALA A 114 16.31 1.17 -1.39
N SER A 115 16.56 -0.12 -1.25
CA SER A 115 17.57 -0.70 -0.36
C SER A 115 18.39 -1.73 -1.14
N PRO A 116 19.70 -1.90 -0.86
CA PRO A 116 20.51 -2.89 -1.54
C PRO A 116 20.04 -4.33 -1.25
N GLY A 117 20.06 -5.17 -2.27
CA GLY A 117 19.70 -6.60 -2.17
C GLY A 117 18.22 -6.87 -2.46
N SER A 118 17.84 -8.14 -2.34
CA SER A 118 16.46 -8.62 -2.54
C SER A 118 15.74 -8.98 -1.24
N HIS A 119 16.44 -8.85 -0.12
CA HIS A 119 15.89 -9.03 1.22
C HIS A 119 16.02 -7.71 1.97
N ILE A 120 14.90 -7.04 2.25
CA ILE A 120 14.89 -5.71 2.85
C ILE A 120 13.85 -5.63 3.97
N ARG A 121 14.11 -4.78 4.97
CA ARG A 121 13.23 -4.57 6.11
C ARG A 121 12.87 -3.10 6.26
N LEU A 122 11.64 -2.83 6.68
CA LEU A 122 11.14 -1.49 6.94
C LEU A 122 10.35 -1.51 8.26
N GLY A 123 10.81 -0.74 9.24
CA GLY A 123 10.10 -0.56 10.50
C GLY A 123 9.22 0.67 10.47
N ILE A 124 7.98 0.52 10.91
CA ILE A 124 6.97 1.56 10.93
C ILE A 124 6.39 1.63 12.35
N SER A 125 6.45 2.81 12.97
CA SER A 125 5.68 3.14 14.16
C SER A 125 4.37 3.79 13.73
N LEU A 126 3.26 3.21 14.15
CA LEU A 126 1.92 3.69 13.93
C LEU A 126 1.55 4.73 15.01
N PRO A 127 0.66 5.68 14.71
CA PRO A 127 0.29 6.74 15.66
C PRO A 127 -0.40 6.23 16.94
N HIS A 128 -1.10 5.08 16.85
CA HIS A 128 -1.77 4.40 17.95
C HIS A 128 -1.80 2.89 17.71
N GLN A 129 -2.04 2.10 18.75
CA GLN A 129 -2.26 0.66 18.65
C GLN A 129 -3.53 0.35 17.86
N LEU A 130 -3.45 -0.59 16.91
CA LEU A 130 -4.56 -0.99 16.06
C LEU A 130 -4.57 -2.48 15.74
N PHE A 131 -5.77 -3.00 15.47
CA PHE A 131 -5.97 -4.33 14.92
C PHE A 131 -5.78 -4.26 13.40
N VAL A 132 -4.77 -4.94 12.87
CA VAL A 132 -4.49 -4.94 11.43
C VAL A 132 -5.44 -5.92 10.73
N GLU A 133 -6.35 -5.39 9.90
CA GLU A 133 -7.30 -6.21 9.13
C GLU A 133 -6.86 -6.42 7.68
N GLN A 134 -6.08 -5.49 7.14
CA GLN A 134 -5.65 -5.49 5.74
C GLN A 134 -4.38 -4.67 5.56
N VAL A 135 -3.61 -5.01 4.53
CA VAL A 135 -2.38 -4.33 4.13
C VAL A 135 -2.46 -4.03 2.65
N THR A 136 -2.07 -2.82 2.25
CA THR A 136 -2.01 -2.43 0.84
C THR A 136 -0.57 -2.16 0.45
N ILE A 137 -0.16 -2.66 -0.71
CA ILE A 137 1.10 -2.31 -1.36
C ILE A 137 0.81 -1.60 -2.67
N ASP A 138 1.48 -0.47 -2.82
CA ASP A 138 1.44 0.38 -4.00
C ASP A 138 2.80 0.35 -4.71
N HIS A 139 2.78 0.20 -6.02
CA HIS A 139 3.97 0.31 -6.85
C HIS A 139 3.67 1.11 -8.11
N VAL A 140 4.70 1.70 -8.72
CA VAL A 140 4.56 2.33 -10.03
C VAL A 140 4.06 1.31 -11.09
N PRO A 141 3.08 1.66 -11.95
CA PRO A 141 2.53 0.71 -12.91
C PRO A 141 3.55 0.27 -13.97
N LEU A 142 3.41 -0.97 -14.45
CA LEU A 142 4.33 -1.60 -15.40
C LEU A 142 4.73 -0.74 -16.61
N PRO A 143 3.83 -0.01 -17.30
CA PRO A 143 4.18 0.74 -18.53
C PRO A 143 5.14 1.90 -18.30
N VAL A 144 5.34 2.30 -17.05
CA VAL A 144 6.07 3.52 -16.69
C VAL A 144 7.19 3.24 -15.67
N ALA A 145 7.27 2.01 -15.15
CA ALA A 145 8.39 1.54 -14.36
C ALA A 145 9.68 1.48 -15.21
N GLN A 146 10.79 2.00 -14.67
CA GLN A 146 12.09 1.92 -15.32
C GLN A 146 12.65 0.48 -15.32
N ASP A 147 12.53 -0.18 -14.17
CA ASP A 147 12.89 -1.59 -14.00
C ASP A 147 11.91 -2.25 -13.03
N ILE A 148 10.92 -2.94 -13.58
CA ILE A 148 9.87 -3.61 -12.78
C ILE A 148 10.43 -4.80 -11.97
N THR A 149 11.61 -5.32 -12.32
CA THR A 149 12.22 -6.46 -11.60
C THR A 149 12.72 -6.07 -10.20
N THR A 150 12.72 -4.77 -9.89
CA THR A 150 13.05 -4.23 -8.57
C THR A 150 11.86 -4.19 -7.61
N ALA A 151 10.64 -4.42 -8.11
CA ALA A 151 9.44 -4.41 -7.29
C ALA A 151 9.47 -5.53 -6.25
N PRO A 152 8.87 -5.33 -5.06
CA PRO A 152 8.77 -6.39 -4.07
C PRO A 152 7.88 -7.51 -4.60
N ARG A 153 8.21 -8.76 -4.25
CA ARG A 153 7.39 -9.93 -4.58
C ARG A 153 6.89 -10.62 -3.33
N LYS A 154 7.74 -11.34 -2.60
CA LYS A 154 7.34 -12.05 -1.39
C LYS A 154 7.46 -11.11 -0.21
N VAL A 155 6.36 -10.84 0.49
CA VAL A 155 6.32 -9.89 1.61
C VAL A 155 5.72 -10.55 2.83
N ILE A 156 6.32 -10.29 3.99
CA ILE A 156 5.83 -10.70 5.30
C ILE A 156 5.65 -9.45 6.16
N ILE A 157 4.54 -9.36 6.86
CA ILE A 157 4.23 -8.27 7.78
C ILE A 157 4.24 -8.83 9.20
N TRP A 158 5.06 -8.22 10.05
CA TRP A 158 5.22 -8.59 11.44
C TRP A 158 4.68 -7.50 12.36
N GLY A 159 4.02 -7.89 13.43
CA GLY A 159 3.61 -6.99 14.52
C GLY A 159 4.42 -7.26 15.79
N LEU A 160 4.97 -6.20 16.40
CA LEU A 160 5.68 -6.33 17.68
C LEU A 160 4.69 -6.48 18.83
N ILE A 161 4.94 -7.45 19.70
CA ILE A 161 4.15 -7.72 20.92
C ILE A 161 5.01 -7.38 22.14
N TYR A 162 4.51 -6.52 23.02
CA TYR A 162 5.22 -6.11 24.24
C TYR A 162 4.97 -7.00 25.46
N SER A 163 3.88 -7.77 25.48
CA SER A 163 3.52 -8.62 26.61
C SER A 163 3.03 -9.98 26.15
N GLU A 164 3.69 -11.04 26.62
CA GLU A 164 3.25 -12.43 26.42
C GLU A 164 2.09 -12.81 27.36
N GLU A 165 1.72 -11.95 28.32
CA GLU A 165 0.85 -12.32 29.45
C GLU A 165 -0.65 -12.45 29.13
N SER A 166 -1.09 -12.40 27.87
CA SER A 166 -2.54 -12.51 27.57
C SER A 166 -2.94 -13.09 26.22
N ILE A 167 -2.01 -13.38 25.32
CA ILE A 167 -2.38 -13.95 24.02
C ILE A 167 -2.54 -15.45 24.20
N ILE A 168 -3.79 -15.92 24.31
CA ILE A 168 -4.12 -17.34 24.19
C ILE A 168 -3.99 -17.69 22.72
N VAL A 169 -2.76 -17.96 22.28
CA VAL A 169 -2.50 -18.43 20.93
C VAL A 169 -2.96 -19.89 20.84
N PRO A 170 -3.85 -20.23 19.89
CA PRO A 170 -4.22 -21.61 19.64
C PRO A 170 -2.97 -22.49 19.40
N PRO A 171 -2.90 -23.74 19.90
CA PRO A 171 -1.70 -24.58 19.78
C PRO A 171 -1.23 -24.83 18.34
N ASP A 172 -2.13 -24.73 17.37
CA ASP A 172 -1.89 -24.78 15.94
C ASP A 172 -1.22 -23.52 15.37
N LEU A 173 -1.38 -22.38 16.04
CA LEU A 173 -0.79 -21.09 15.71
C LEU A 173 0.45 -20.76 16.58
N ASP A 174 0.65 -21.49 17.68
CA ASP A 174 1.83 -21.43 18.56
C ASP A 174 3.12 -21.75 17.80
N PHE A 175 3.04 -22.59 16.76
CA PHE A 175 4.17 -22.86 15.84
C PHE A 175 4.58 -21.64 14.99
N GLN A 176 3.69 -20.65 14.82
CA GLN A 176 3.97 -19.40 14.08
C GLN A 176 4.43 -18.24 14.97
N LEU A 177 4.30 -18.34 16.30
CA LEU A 177 4.98 -17.44 17.22
C LEU A 177 6.49 -17.72 17.13
N LYS A 178 7.16 -17.05 16.19
CA LYS A 178 8.62 -17.03 16.11
C LYS A 178 9.19 -16.16 17.24
N THR A 179 9.10 -16.62 18.48
CA THR A 179 10.04 -16.18 19.51
C THR A 179 11.38 -16.80 19.16
N THR A 180 12.19 -16.11 18.35
CA THR A 180 13.65 -16.16 18.35
C THR A 180 14.19 -15.15 17.34
N VAL A 181 14.69 -14.03 17.86
CA VAL A 181 15.99 -13.39 17.51
C VAL A 181 16.55 -13.78 16.13
N MET A 182 15.96 -13.26 15.06
CA MET A 182 16.49 -13.37 13.70
C MET A 182 16.41 -12.05 12.94
N MET A 183 16.49 -10.92 13.64
CA MET A 183 16.74 -9.63 13.01
C MET A 183 18.13 -9.17 13.44
N GLY A 184 19.12 -9.47 12.59
CA GLY A 184 20.52 -9.15 12.84
C GLY A 184 20.71 -7.71 13.34
N GLY A 185 21.31 -7.58 14.51
CA GLY A 185 21.72 -6.32 15.14
C GLY A 185 20.68 -5.74 16.12
N SER A 186 20.99 -5.80 17.41
CA SER A 186 20.51 -4.94 18.50
C SER A 186 19.04 -4.96 19.00
N PHE A 187 18.12 -5.74 18.42
CA PHE A 187 16.70 -5.64 18.83
C PHE A 187 16.10 -6.96 19.32
N THR A 188 15.56 -6.94 20.54
CA THR A 188 14.92 -8.07 21.22
C THR A 188 13.44 -7.77 21.41
N GLY A 189 12.56 -8.62 20.87
CA GLY A 189 11.12 -8.51 21.03
C GLY A 189 10.43 -9.76 20.48
N THR A 190 9.19 -10.01 20.91
CA THR A 190 8.34 -11.08 20.39
C THR A 190 7.51 -10.52 19.25
N TYR A 191 7.48 -11.21 18.10
CA TYR A 191 6.77 -10.75 16.92
C TYR A 191 5.75 -11.79 16.47
N LEU A 192 4.59 -11.32 16.01
CA LEU A 192 3.58 -12.14 15.34
C LEU A 192 3.63 -11.90 13.84
N GLU A 193 3.63 -12.98 13.06
CA GLU A 193 3.38 -12.90 11.62
C GLU A 193 1.91 -12.52 11.40
N ILE A 194 1.64 -11.29 10.95
CA ILE A 194 0.28 -10.82 10.68
C ILE A 194 -0.22 -11.41 9.36
N ILE A 195 0.60 -11.34 8.31
CA ILE A 195 0.27 -11.85 6.98
C ILE A 195 1.55 -12.07 6.16
N SER A 196 1.49 -13.06 5.26
CA SER A 196 2.50 -13.33 4.24
C SER A 196 1.82 -13.47 2.87
N PHE A 197 2.32 -12.77 1.87
CA PHE A 197 1.70 -12.70 0.53
C PHE A 197 2.72 -12.48 -0.59
N GLU A 198 2.28 -12.70 -1.84
CA GLU A 198 3.03 -12.35 -3.05
C GLU A 198 2.37 -11.16 -3.76
N TYR A 199 3.11 -10.08 -3.96
CA TYR A 199 2.73 -8.97 -4.82
C TYR A 199 2.97 -9.37 -6.29
N ASP A 200 1.97 -9.16 -7.14
CA ASP A 200 2.03 -9.50 -8.56
C ASP A 200 2.19 -8.25 -9.42
N VAL A 201 3.42 -7.98 -9.87
CA VAL A 201 3.74 -6.85 -10.75
C VAL A 201 3.00 -6.87 -12.09
N PHE A 202 2.47 -8.02 -12.52
CA PHE A 202 1.74 -8.19 -13.78
C PHE A 202 0.23 -8.13 -13.60
N HIS A 203 -0.26 -7.93 -12.37
CA HIS A 203 -1.68 -7.75 -12.09
C HIS A 203 -2.20 -6.49 -12.80
N GLN A 204 -3.51 -6.46 -13.09
CA GLN A 204 -4.15 -5.33 -13.77
C GLN A 204 -4.07 -4.03 -12.95
N THR A 205 -3.97 -4.16 -11.63
CA THR A 205 -3.84 -3.07 -10.68
C THR A 205 -2.47 -3.12 -10.00
N HIS A 206 -1.79 -1.98 -9.98
CA HIS A 206 -0.49 -1.78 -9.33
C HIS A 206 -0.63 -1.45 -7.83
N ILE A 207 -1.87 -1.31 -7.37
CA ILE A 207 -2.29 -1.18 -5.98
C ILE A 207 -2.97 -2.50 -5.63
N GLN A 208 -2.46 -3.19 -4.62
CA GLN A 208 -2.94 -4.50 -4.21
C GLN A 208 -3.16 -4.55 -2.71
N THR A 209 -4.38 -4.90 -2.29
CA THR A 209 -4.77 -5.02 -0.89
C THR A 209 -4.92 -6.50 -0.52
N PHE A 210 -4.31 -6.88 0.60
CA PHE A 210 -4.28 -8.23 1.13
C PHE A 210 -4.97 -8.25 2.48
N ALA A 211 -5.98 -9.11 2.64
CA ALA A 211 -6.74 -9.25 3.89
C ALA A 211 -6.03 -10.20 4.87
N VAL A 212 -5.97 -9.80 6.13
CA VAL A 212 -5.45 -10.63 7.23
C VAL A 212 -6.43 -11.76 7.51
N SER A 213 -5.91 -12.94 7.88
CA SER A 213 -6.73 -14.11 8.14
C SER A 213 -7.65 -13.90 9.35
N ARG A 214 -8.82 -14.54 9.35
CA ARG A 214 -9.79 -14.40 10.46
C ARG A 214 -9.24 -14.96 11.77
N GLU A 215 -8.35 -15.93 11.66
CA GLU A 215 -7.64 -16.55 12.78
C GLU A 215 -6.78 -15.50 13.49
N ILE A 216 -5.99 -14.71 12.76
CA ILE A 216 -5.14 -13.64 13.32
C ILE A 216 -6.00 -12.48 13.84
N VAL A 217 -6.99 -12.02 13.07
CA VAL A 217 -7.91 -10.97 13.52
C VAL A 217 -8.68 -11.39 14.78
N GLY A 218 -9.05 -12.68 14.88
CA GLY A 218 -9.74 -13.26 16.02
C GLY A 218 -8.91 -13.32 17.31
N LEU A 219 -7.58 -13.21 17.23
CA LEU A 219 -6.73 -13.10 18.42
C LEU A 219 -6.92 -11.78 19.18
N GLN A 220 -7.47 -10.75 18.52
CA GLN A 220 -7.64 -9.41 19.07
C GLN A 220 -6.34 -8.85 19.68
N VAL A 221 -5.24 -8.99 18.94
CA VAL A 221 -3.93 -8.41 19.28
C VAL A 221 -3.75 -7.12 18.48
N ASP A 222 -3.46 -6.05 19.18
CA ASP A 222 -3.18 -4.74 18.61
C ASP A 222 -1.67 -4.48 18.49
N PHE A 223 -1.31 -3.68 17.49
CA PHE A 223 0.08 -3.35 17.17
C PHE A 223 0.21 -1.84 16.96
N ASP A 224 1.24 -1.23 17.53
CA ASP A 224 1.71 0.13 17.21
C ASP A 224 3.06 0.11 16.47
N VAL A 225 3.68 -1.05 16.33
CA VAL A 225 4.91 -1.25 15.58
C VAL A 225 4.75 -2.39 14.60
N ILE A 226 4.96 -2.07 13.33
CA ILE A 226 4.91 -2.99 12.20
C ILE A 226 6.28 -3.08 11.55
N VAL A 227 6.71 -4.30 11.21
CA VAL A 227 7.91 -4.53 10.42
C VAL A 227 7.50 -5.21 9.11
N VAL A 228 7.78 -4.54 8.00
CA VAL A 228 7.60 -5.08 6.65
C VAL A 228 8.91 -5.74 6.24
N GLU A 229 8.85 -7.02 5.89
CA GLU A 229 9.99 -7.79 5.42
C GLU A 229 9.73 -8.25 3.99
N VAL A 230 10.49 -7.72 3.04
CA VAL A 230 10.47 -8.16 1.64
C VAL A 230 11.52 -9.26 1.51
N MET A 231 11.08 -10.45 1.14
CA MET A 231 11.91 -11.67 1.03
C MET A 231 12.50 -11.86 -0.36
N SER A 232 11.86 -11.32 -1.39
CA SER A 232 12.33 -11.37 -2.77
C SER A 232 11.66 -10.30 -3.63
N ASN A 233 12.22 -10.13 -4.83
CA ASN A 233 11.75 -9.27 -5.91
C ASN A 233 11.30 -10.12 -7.10
#